data_AF-A0A8J1JX14-F1
#
_entry.id   AF-A0A8J1JX14-F1
#
_cell.length_a   1.000
_cell.length_b   1.000
_cell.length_c   1.000
_cell.angle_alpha   90.00
_cell.angle_beta   90.00
_cell.angle_gamma   90.00
#
_symmetry.space_group_name_H-M   'P 1'
#
loop_
_entity.id
_entity.type
_entity.pdbx_description
1 polymer ?
#
loop_
_entity_poly.entity_id
_entity_poly.type
_entity_poly.pdbx_seq_one_letter_code
_entity_poly.pdbx_strand_id
1 'polypeptide(L)'
;MALCYIAKILLFAHIGLQGAAATNETTTPMTSGTSAAGTSGTGVLYEYGNATDRLTARGDGIVSVNPTVKFPFGGNTYSSFDLYNRGLLYFNGFVIAPFSANIYNAVSGNIYYRQSADPSLLANATQDINTYFPGLGFSAQWVFIATWDKVPQNGGNASQVNTFQVVLITDGTISFALFNYADIQWTNGAQDRFAHHYWVQWLIGKTEPKFIS
;
A
#
# COMPACT_ATOMS: atom_id res chain seq x y z
N MET A 1 22.41 11.89 -13.21
CA MET A 1 20.95 12.00 -12.94
C MET A 1 20.56 10.79 -12.14
N ALA A 2 20.37 10.91 -10.83
CA ALA A 2 19.91 9.82 -9.98
C ALA A 2 18.97 10.41 -8.93
N LEU A 3 17.67 10.22 -9.13
CA LEU A 3 16.68 10.34 -8.06
C LEU A 3 15.97 8.98 -7.99
N CYS A 4 16.64 7.97 -7.43
CA CYS A 4 15.96 6.80 -6.91
C CYS A 4 15.48 7.16 -5.50
N TYR A 5 14.35 7.85 -5.39
CA TYR A 5 13.66 7.96 -4.11
C TYR A 5 12.87 6.68 -3.90
N ILE A 6 13.50 5.73 -3.23
CA ILE A 6 12.83 4.62 -2.59
C ILE A 6 12.09 5.20 -1.39
N ALA A 7 10.76 5.09 -1.37
CA ALA A 7 9.94 5.57 -0.26
C ALA A 7 8.95 4.50 0.18
N LYS A 8 8.73 4.38 1.48
CA LYS A 8 7.58 3.71 2.08
C LYS A 8 6.66 4.79 2.63
N ILE A 9 5.44 4.90 2.11
CA ILE A 9 4.40 5.80 2.65
C ILE A 9 3.38 4.94 3.35
N LEU A 10 3.08 5.26 4.61
CA LEU A 10 2.06 4.59 5.38
C LEU A 10 0.86 5.50 5.59
N LEU A 11 -0.33 4.96 5.32
CA LEU A 11 -1.60 5.62 5.57
C LEU A 11 -2.39 4.93 6.68
N PHE A 12 -2.98 5.73 7.57
CA PHE A 12 -3.86 5.27 8.65
C PHE A 12 -5.33 5.41 8.27
N ALA A 13 -6.14 4.43 8.66
CA ALA A 13 -7.57 4.63 8.86
C ALA A 13 -7.92 4.30 10.30
N HIS A 14 -8.36 5.31 11.05
CA HIS A 14 -8.89 5.11 12.40
C HIS A 14 -10.07 6.05 12.63
N ILE A 15 -11.31 5.52 12.69
CA ILE A 15 -12.40 6.10 13.51
C ILE A 15 -13.32 4.97 14.00
N GLY A 16 -13.48 4.86 15.32
CA GLY A 16 -14.42 3.96 16.00
C GLY A 16 -14.57 4.20 17.51
N LEU A 17 -14.84 5.45 17.92
CA LEU A 17 -15.44 5.99 19.17
C LEU A 17 -15.01 5.57 20.62
N GLN A 18 -14.58 6.64 21.32
CA GLN A 18 -14.65 7.02 22.75
C GLN A 18 -13.72 6.41 23.80
N GLY A 19 -12.79 7.24 24.24
CA GLY A 19 -12.60 7.53 25.67
C GLY A 19 -11.43 6.84 26.35
N ALA A 20 -10.23 7.40 26.24
CA ALA A 20 -9.24 7.34 27.32
C ALA A 20 -8.27 8.51 27.21
N ALA A 21 -8.04 9.16 28.34
CA ALA A 21 -7.29 10.39 28.49
C ALA A 21 -5.82 10.27 28.06
N ALA A 22 -5.29 11.38 27.54
CA ALA A 22 -3.87 11.58 27.34
C ALA A 22 -3.12 11.32 28.67
N THR A 23 -2.13 10.44 28.63
CA THR A 23 -1.12 10.34 29.68
C THR A 23 0.25 10.54 29.05
N ASN A 24 1.04 11.40 29.68
CA ASN A 24 2.30 11.94 29.18
C ASN A 24 3.38 10.86 29.09
N GLU A 25 3.98 10.67 27.92
CA GLU A 25 5.20 9.87 27.79
C GLU A 25 6.44 10.72 28.08
N THR A 26 7.18 10.30 29.09
CA THR A 26 8.47 10.86 29.50
C THR A 26 9.57 10.27 28.63
N THR A 27 10.37 11.13 28.03
CA THR A 27 11.53 10.81 27.18
C THR A 27 12.59 10.03 27.95
N THR A 28 12.97 8.85 27.44
CA THR A 28 14.26 8.21 27.73
C THR A 28 14.98 7.85 26.42
N PRO A 29 16.33 7.91 26.37
CA PRO A 29 17.07 7.83 25.11
C PRO A 29 17.22 6.38 24.64
N MET A 30 16.96 6.12 23.35
CA MET A 30 17.27 4.83 22.72
C MET A 30 18.78 4.65 22.53
N THR A 31 19.32 3.60 23.14
CA THR A 31 20.65 3.06 22.85
C THR A 31 20.59 2.22 21.57
N SER A 32 21.57 2.41 20.68
CA SER A 32 21.74 1.72 19.40
C SER A 32 21.89 0.20 19.56
N GLY A 33 20.91 -0.55 19.06
CA GLY A 33 21.00 -1.99 18.85
C GLY A 33 20.84 -2.32 17.37
N THR A 34 21.93 -2.69 16.72
CA THR A 34 21.93 -3.28 15.37
C THR A 34 21.35 -4.70 15.45
N SER A 35 20.26 -4.97 14.73
CA SER A 35 19.86 -6.34 14.41
C SER A 35 19.30 -6.39 12.99
N ALA A 36 20.07 -7.08 12.14
CA ALA A 36 19.69 -7.44 10.78
C ALA A 36 18.56 -8.47 10.83
N ALA A 37 17.39 -8.12 10.26
CA ALA A 37 16.30 -9.05 9.99
C ALA A 37 16.28 -9.35 8.49
N GLY A 38 16.33 -10.64 8.15
CA GLY A 38 16.62 -11.15 6.81
C GLY A 38 15.62 -10.71 5.75
N THR A 39 16.13 -9.96 4.77
CA THR A 39 15.52 -9.76 3.46
C THR A 39 16.24 -10.66 2.47
N SER A 40 15.73 -11.85 2.20
CA SER A 40 16.16 -12.62 1.03
C SER A 40 15.47 -12.05 -0.22
N GLY A 41 16.03 -10.94 -0.70
CA GLY A 41 15.60 -10.15 -1.84
C GLY A 41 15.94 -8.69 -1.57
N THR A 42 16.85 -8.10 -2.34
CA THR A 42 17.41 -6.74 -2.13
C THR A 42 16.41 -5.58 -2.38
N GLY A 43 15.14 -5.69 -1.98
CA GLY A 43 14.07 -4.79 -2.43
C GLY A 43 13.07 -4.35 -1.36
N VAL A 44 12.55 -3.13 -1.54
CA VAL A 44 11.55 -2.45 -0.70
C VAL A 44 10.14 -3.04 -0.83
N LEU A 45 9.95 -3.94 -1.80
CA LEU A 45 8.69 -4.61 -2.11
C LEU A 45 8.58 -5.94 -1.37
N TYR A 46 7.38 -6.29 -0.95
CA TYR A 46 7.05 -7.68 -0.63
C TYR A 46 7.22 -8.53 -1.89
N GLU A 47 7.69 -9.77 -1.73
CA GLU A 47 7.84 -10.73 -2.85
C GLU A 47 6.56 -10.79 -3.68
N TYR A 48 6.66 -10.87 -5.01
CA TYR A 48 5.53 -10.92 -5.92
C TYR A 48 5.88 -11.67 -7.21
N GLY A 49 4.85 -12.11 -7.94
CA GLY A 49 4.99 -12.73 -9.26
C GLY A 49 4.21 -14.04 -9.42
N ASN A 50 4.32 -14.66 -10.60
CA ASN A 50 3.50 -15.83 -10.99
C ASN A 50 3.62 -17.05 -10.06
N ALA A 51 4.72 -17.18 -9.31
CA ALA A 51 4.91 -18.30 -8.40
C ALA A 51 3.99 -18.23 -7.17
N THR A 52 3.64 -17.01 -6.74
CA THR A 52 2.91 -16.76 -5.49
C THR A 52 1.58 -16.05 -5.71
N ASP A 53 1.43 -15.34 -6.84
CA ASP A 53 0.36 -14.37 -7.05
C ASP A 53 -0.51 -14.70 -8.25
N ARG A 54 -1.70 -14.10 -8.23
CA ARG A 54 -2.59 -14.08 -9.38
C ARG A 54 -2.23 -12.91 -10.28
N LEU A 55 -2.33 -13.12 -11.59
CA LEU A 55 -2.15 -12.10 -12.60
C LEU A 55 -3.52 -11.60 -13.07
N THR A 56 -3.70 -10.28 -13.18
CA THR A 56 -4.92 -9.71 -13.78
C THR A 56 -4.89 -9.83 -15.30
N ALA A 57 -6.06 -9.81 -15.94
CA ALA A 57 -6.14 -9.61 -17.39
C ALA A 57 -5.59 -8.21 -17.75
N ARG A 58 -4.85 -8.12 -18.85
CA ARG A 58 -4.26 -6.86 -19.34
C ARG A 58 -5.33 -5.87 -19.82
N GLY A 59 -4.98 -4.58 -19.80
CA GLY A 59 -5.87 -3.49 -20.22
C GLY A 59 -6.74 -3.01 -19.06
N ASP A 60 -8.05 -2.93 -19.25
CA ASP A 60 -9.00 -2.42 -18.26
C ASP A 60 -9.41 -3.46 -17.21
N GLY A 61 -8.47 -4.32 -16.82
CA GLY A 61 -8.69 -5.38 -15.84
C GLY A 61 -9.15 -4.82 -14.50
N ILE A 62 -10.24 -5.42 -13.98
CA ILE A 62 -10.78 -5.19 -12.65
C ILE A 62 -10.92 -6.55 -11.98
N VAL A 63 -10.47 -6.65 -10.73
CA VAL A 63 -10.65 -7.85 -9.91
C VAL A 63 -11.37 -7.45 -8.64
N SER A 64 -12.52 -8.10 -8.39
CA SER A 64 -13.18 -7.97 -7.09
C SER A 64 -12.50 -8.88 -6.06
N VAL A 65 -12.08 -8.28 -4.96
CA VAL A 65 -11.42 -8.96 -3.84
C VAL A 65 -12.40 -9.00 -2.69
N ASN A 66 -12.63 -10.21 -2.17
CA ASN A 66 -13.42 -10.44 -0.95
C ASN A 66 -12.45 -10.83 0.18
N PRO A 67 -12.08 -9.91 1.09
CA PRO A 67 -11.20 -10.22 2.21
C PRO A 67 -11.81 -11.26 3.15
N THR A 68 -10.99 -12.21 3.62
CA THR A 68 -11.42 -13.18 4.65
C THR A 68 -11.55 -12.53 6.03
N VAL A 69 -10.81 -11.45 6.27
CA VAL A 69 -10.97 -10.55 7.41
C VAL A 69 -11.41 -9.20 6.85
N LYS A 70 -12.54 -8.67 7.32
CA LYS A 70 -13.07 -7.39 6.81
C LYS A 70 -12.03 -6.27 7.00
N PHE A 71 -12.02 -5.33 6.06
CA PHE A 71 -11.03 -4.25 6.03
C PHE A 71 -11.64 -2.92 6.48
N PRO A 72 -11.30 -2.42 7.69
CA PRO A 72 -11.67 -1.07 8.12
C PRO A 72 -11.02 -0.02 7.21
N PHE A 73 -11.77 0.96 6.70
CA PHE A 73 -11.21 2.08 5.93
C PHE A 73 -12.23 3.23 5.87
N GLY A 74 -11.78 4.49 5.94
CA GLY A 74 -12.66 5.66 5.75
C GLY A 74 -13.89 5.72 6.69
N GLY A 75 -13.79 5.17 7.92
CA GLY A 75 -14.90 5.08 8.86
C GLY A 75 -15.91 3.95 8.59
N ASN A 76 -15.65 3.13 7.56
CA ASN A 76 -16.46 1.98 7.19
C ASN A 76 -15.66 0.67 7.37
N THR A 77 -16.33 -0.46 7.25
CA THR A 77 -15.70 -1.79 7.24
C THR A 77 -16.15 -2.55 6.01
N TYR A 78 -15.20 -2.90 5.14
CA TYR A 78 -15.46 -3.44 3.82
C TYR A 78 -15.30 -4.96 3.78
N SER A 79 -16.29 -5.65 3.22
CA SER A 79 -16.23 -7.07 2.87
C SER A 79 -15.82 -7.33 1.43
N SER A 80 -15.67 -6.27 0.63
CA SER A 80 -15.16 -6.33 -0.72
C SER A 80 -14.55 -4.99 -1.16
N PHE A 81 -13.64 -5.05 -2.12
CA PHE A 81 -13.13 -3.90 -2.85
C PHE A 81 -12.65 -4.36 -4.23
N ASP A 82 -12.45 -3.42 -5.13
CA ASP A 82 -12.01 -3.72 -6.49
C ASP A 82 -10.58 -3.24 -6.72
N LEU A 83 -9.72 -4.13 -7.22
CA LEU A 83 -8.40 -3.81 -7.74
C LEU A 83 -8.53 -3.38 -9.20
N TYR A 84 -8.10 -2.17 -9.52
CA TYR A 84 -8.03 -1.65 -10.87
C TYR A 84 -6.61 -1.67 -11.39
N ASN A 85 -6.40 -2.17 -12.61
CA ASN A 85 -5.11 -2.10 -13.30
C ASN A 85 -4.59 -0.66 -13.46
N ARG A 86 -5.46 0.35 -13.31
CA ARG A 86 -5.16 1.79 -13.38
C ARG A 86 -4.40 2.36 -12.16
N GLY A 87 -3.93 1.53 -11.24
CA GLY A 87 -3.10 1.99 -10.12
C GLY A 87 -3.88 2.31 -8.84
N LEU A 88 -5.10 1.77 -8.68
CA LEU A 88 -5.95 2.08 -7.54
C LEU A 88 -6.75 0.87 -7.05
N LEU A 89 -7.17 0.96 -5.79
CA LEU A 89 -8.15 0.11 -5.14
C LEU A 89 -9.39 0.95 -4.84
N TYR A 90 -10.59 0.41 -5.12
CA TYR A 90 -11.86 1.10 -4.93
C TYR A 90 -12.72 0.40 -3.87
N PHE A 91 -13.11 1.17 -2.85
CA PHE A 91 -13.88 0.75 -1.68
C PHE A 91 -15.20 1.52 -1.63
N ASN A 92 -16.15 1.17 -2.51
CA ASN A 92 -17.51 1.73 -2.58
C ASN A 92 -17.61 3.21 -2.11
N GLY A 93 -16.98 4.12 -2.85
CA GLY A 93 -16.93 5.55 -2.55
C GLY A 93 -15.59 6.07 -2.01
N PHE A 94 -14.68 5.19 -1.60
CA PHE A 94 -13.32 5.54 -1.19
C PHE A 94 -12.28 4.90 -2.10
N VAL A 95 -11.10 5.53 -2.20
CA VAL A 95 -10.02 5.09 -3.08
C VAL A 95 -8.71 5.03 -2.30
N ILE A 96 -7.94 3.96 -2.55
CA ILE A 96 -6.52 3.89 -2.19
C ILE A 96 -5.74 3.86 -3.52
N ALA A 97 -4.99 4.90 -3.80
CA ALA A 97 -4.20 5.02 -5.02
C ALA A 97 -2.72 5.20 -4.65
N PRO A 98 -1.91 4.12 -4.55
CA PRO A 98 -0.47 4.24 -4.30
C PRO A 98 0.20 5.09 -5.38
N PHE A 99 -0.29 5.06 -6.61
CA PHE A 99 0.18 5.92 -7.69
C PHE A 99 -1.00 6.38 -8.53
N SER A 100 -1.46 7.61 -8.29
CA SER A 100 -2.60 8.19 -9.00
C SER A 100 -2.18 8.63 -10.40
N ALA A 101 -2.22 7.77 -11.40
CA ALA A 101 -1.87 8.13 -12.76
C ALA A 101 -2.68 7.38 -13.82
N ASN A 102 -2.64 7.88 -15.05
CA ASN A 102 -3.25 7.21 -16.19
C ASN A 102 -2.39 6.02 -16.65
N ILE A 103 -2.52 4.87 -15.98
CA ILE A 103 -1.85 3.62 -16.32
C ILE A 103 -2.71 2.82 -17.30
N TYR A 104 -2.07 2.21 -18.31
CA TYR A 104 -2.74 1.28 -19.23
C TYR A 104 -1.79 0.16 -19.67
N ASN A 105 -2.00 -1.06 -19.16
CA ASN A 105 -1.08 -2.19 -19.30
C ASN A 105 -1.49 -3.18 -20.43
N ALA A 106 -2.19 -2.71 -21.47
CA ALA A 106 -2.68 -3.57 -22.55
C ALA A 106 -1.55 -4.30 -23.30
N VAL A 107 -0.41 -3.65 -23.49
CA VAL A 107 0.72 -4.18 -24.26
C VAL A 107 1.86 -4.67 -23.36
N SER A 108 2.17 -3.95 -22.28
CA SER A 108 3.30 -4.24 -21.38
C SER A 108 2.95 -3.97 -19.92
N GLY A 109 3.77 -4.46 -19.00
CA GLY A 109 3.58 -4.37 -17.54
C GLY A 109 2.55 -5.36 -16.98
N ASN A 110 2.77 -5.87 -15.78
CA ASN A 110 1.91 -6.86 -15.16
C ASN A 110 1.30 -6.31 -13.87
N ILE A 111 0.08 -6.74 -13.53
CA ILE A 111 -0.49 -6.46 -12.22
C ILE A 111 -0.67 -7.78 -11.50
N TYR A 112 0.13 -7.97 -10.47
CA TYR A 112 0.09 -9.14 -9.59
C TYR A 112 -0.70 -8.81 -8.35
N TYR A 113 -1.47 -9.76 -7.84
CA TYR A 113 -2.14 -9.61 -6.57
C TYR A 113 -2.28 -10.93 -5.81
N ARG A 114 -2.30 -10.82 -4.48
CA ARG A 114 -2.68 -11.91 -3.59
C ARG A 114 -3.35 -11.37 -2.33
N GLN A 115 -4.23 -12.16 -1.75
CA GLN A 115 -4.60 -12.05 -0.34
C GLN A 115 -4.07 -13.28 0.39
N SER A 116 -3.68 -13.13 1.65
CA SER A 116 -3.05 -14.18 2.42
C SER A 116 -3.35 -14.05 3.91
N ALA A 117 -3.44 -15.23 4.54
CA ALA A 117 -3.39 -15.42 5.99
C ALA A 117 -2.24 -16.37 6.36
N ASP A 118 -1.23 -16.49 5.48
CA ASP A 118 -0.05 -17.32 5.73
C ASP A 118 0.72 -16.81 6.96
N PRO A 119 1.04 -17.66 7.95
CA PRO A 119 1.66 -17.22 9.19
C PRO A 119 2.97 -16.46 9.01
N SER A 120 3.79 -16.83 8.02
CA SER A 120 5.09 -16.17 7.80
C SER A 120 4.89 -14.75 7.26
N LEU A 121 3.96 -14.58 6.32
CA LEU A 121 3.63 -13.28 5.77
C LEU A 121 2.93 -12.37 6.79
N LEU A 122 2.04 -12.94 7.62
CA LEU A 122 1.41 -12.20 8.72
C LEU A 122 2.43 -11.76 9.77
N ALA A 123 3.41 -12.61 10.11
CA ALA A 123 4.49 -12.25 11.03
C ALA A 123 5.35 -11.09 10.49
N ASN A 124 5.71 -11.14 9.20
CA ASN A 124 6.45 -10.06 8.54
C ASN A 124 5.65 -8.74 8.53
N ALA A 125 4.38 -8.79 8.14
CA ALA A 125 3.49 -7.63 8.14
C ALA A 125 3.31 -7.05 9.56
N THR A 126 3.19 -7.92 10.56
CA THR A 126 3.11 -7.53 11.98
C THR A 126 4.38 -6.82 12.43
N GLN A 127 5.55 -7.36 12.09
CA GLN A 127 6.83 -6.76 12.43
C GLN A 127 7.00 -5.40 11.76
N ASP A 128 6.65 -5.28 10.47
CA ASP A 128 6.68 -4.01 9.74
C ASP A 128 5.86 -2.94 10.47
N ILE A 129 4.59 -3.22 10.78
CA ILE A 129 3.72 -2.25 11.46
C ILE A 129 4.23 -1.89 12.86
N ASN A 130 4.64 -2.88 13.66
CA ASN A 130 5.14 -2.62 15.02
C ASN A 130 6.50 -1.89 15.02
N THR A 131 7.28 -1.98 13.95
CA THR A 131 8.50 -1.18 13.77
C THR A 131 8.15 0.31 13.57
N TYR A 132 7.09 0.60 12.81
CA TYR A 132 6.63 1.98 12.60
C TYR A 132 5.82 2.54 13.79
N PHE A 133 5.13 1.68 14.53
CA PHE A 133 4.30 2.01 15.71
C PHE A 133 4.72 1.16 16.91
N PRO A 134 5.89 1.44 17.50
CA PRO A 134 6.27 0.79 18.75
C PRO A 134 5.18 1.08 19.81
N GLY A 135 4.78 0.03 20.54
CA GLY A 135 3.75 0.13 21.59
C GLY A 135 2.30 -0.11 21.14
N LEU A 136 2.02 -0.19 19.83
CA LEU A 136 0.66 -0.50 19.35
C LEU A 136 0.21 -1.93 19.71
N GLY A 137 1.15 -2.88 19.76
CA GLY A 137 0.85 -4.29 20.01
C GLY A 137 0.02 -4.92 18.88
N PHE A 138 0.21 -4.45 17.64
CA PHE A 138 -0.55 -4.92 16.48
C PHE A 138 -0.22 -6.38 16.15
N SER A 139 -1.19 -7.12 15.64
CA SER A 139 -1.01 -8.49 15.13
C SER A 139 -1.85 -8.69 13.87
N ALA A 140 -1.20 -8.73 12.71
CA ALA A 140 -1.88 -8.89 11.43
C ALA A 140 -2.64 -10.23 11.37
N GLN A 141 -3.89 -10.18 10.91
CA GLN A 141 -4.71 -11.37 10.63
C GLN A 141 -4.94 -11.57 9.13
N TRP A 142 -4.75 -10.53 8.33
CA TRP A 142 -4.92 -10.58 6.90
C TRP A 142 -4.02 -9.57 6.19
N VAL A 143 -3.48 -10.00 5.05
CA VAL A 143 -2.64 -9.18 4.17
C VAL A 143 -3.17 -9.30 2.74
N PHE A 144 -3.24 -8.17 2.04
CA PHE A 144 -3.40 -8.13 0.59
C PHE A 144 -2.27 -7.33 -0.03
N ILE A 145 -1.72 -7.84 -1.12
CA ILE A 145 -0.62 -7.24 -1.86
C ILE A 145 -1.09 -7.08 -3.30
N ALA A 146 -0.93 -5.89 -3.86
CA ALA A 146 -1.03 -5.66 -5.29
C ALA A 146 0.20 -4.92 -5.79
N THR A 147 0.82 -5.45 -6.85
CA THR A 147 2.04 -4.91 -7.45
C THR A 147 1.77 -4.59 -8.90
N TRP A 148 1.98 -3.33 -9.28
CA TRP A 148 2.05 -2.89 -10.67
C TRP A 148 3.51 -2.97 -11.07
N ASP A 149 3.87 -4.01 -11.82
CA ASP A 149 5.23 -4.30 -12.25
C ASP A 149 5.47 -3.78 -13.66
N LYS A 150 6.43 -2.85 -13.78
CA LYS A 150 6.88 -2.27 -15.05
C LYS A 150 5.73 -1.76 -15.90
N VAL A 151 4.80 -1.04 -15.28
CA VAL A 151 3.63 -0.50 -15.98
C VAL A 151 3.96 0.79 -16.71
N PRO A 152 3.53 0.94 -17.98
CA PRO A 152 3.72 2.17 -18.74
C PRO A 152 2.64 3.20 -18.40
N GLN A 153 2.95 4.46 -18.70
CA GLN A 153 1.92 5.50 -18.82
C GLN A 153 1.06 5.25 -20.06
N ASN A 154 -0.25 5.43 -19.96
CA ASN A 154 -1.16 5.38 -21.09
C ASN A 154 -0.82 6.50 -22.11
N GLY A 155 -0.51 6.10 -23.35
CA GLY A 155 -0.06 7.02 -24.40
C GLY A 155 1.35 7.59 -24.18
N GLY A 156 2.10 7.09 -23.19
CA GLY A 156 3.47 7.51 -22.90
C GLY A 156 4.53 6.69 -23.64
N ASN A 157 5.80 6.97 -23.33
CA ASN A 157 6.93 6.23 -23.88
C ASN A 157 6.98 4.81 -23.29
N ALA A 158 6.86 3.79 -24.15
CA ALA A 158 6.90 2.38 -23.74
C ALA A 158 8.21 1.94 -23.07
N SER A 159 9.28 2.71 -23.22
CA SER A 159 10.58 2.47 -22.57
C SER A 159 10.65 3.00 -21.14
N GLN A 160 9.71 3.88 -20.73
CA GLN A 160 9.61 4.38 -19.37
C GLN A 160 8.53 3.60 -18.62
N VAL A 161 8.90 2.95 -17.53
CA VAL A 161 8.00 2.11 -16.75
C VAL A 161 8.09 2.42 -15.26
N ASN A 162 7.00 2.15 -14.54
CA ASN A 162 6.95 2.27 -13.10
C ASN A 162 6.70 0.90 -12.46
N THR A 163 7.37 0.63 -11.34
CA THR A 163 7.08 -0.48 -10.45
C THR A 163 6.75 0.03 -9.05
N PHE A 164 5.55 -0.27 -8.59
CA PHE A 164 5.08 0.11 -7.26
C PHE A 164 4.09 -0.92 -6.71
N GLN A 165 3.90 -0.92 -5.39
CA GLN A 165 3.10 -1.90 -4.69
C GLN A 165 2.29 -1.24 -3.58
N VAL A 166 1.07 -1.73 -3.38
CA VAL A 166 0.28 -1.49 -2.17
C VAL A 166 0.18 -2.77 -1.36
N VAL A 167 0.34 -2.65 -0.05
CA VAL A 167 0.09 -3.71 0.91
C VAL A 167 -0.96 -3.25 1.90
N LEU A 168 -2.12 -3.88 1.89
CA LEU A 168 -3.17 -3.69 2.88
C LEU A 168 -3.01 -4.73 3.99
N ILE A 169 -3.03 -4.28 5.23
CA ILE A 169 -2.85 -5.14 6.41
C ILE A 169 -3.97 -4.82 7.39
N THR A 170 -4.58 -5.83 8.01
CA THR A 170 -5.60 -5.64 9.05
C THR A 170 -5.56 -6.75 10.08
N ASP A 171 -5.91 -6.42 11.32
CA ASP A 171 -6.26 -7.39 12.37
C ASP A 171 -7.78 -7.59 12.49
N GLY A 172 -8.56 -6.92 11.63
CA GLY A 172 -10.03 -6.89 11.63
C GLY A 172 -10.63 -5.68 12.36
N THR A 173 -9.84 -4.96 13.16
CA THR A 173 -10.25 -3.76 13.91
C THR A 173 -9.48 -2.52 13.44
N ILE A 174 -8.16 -2.65 13.28
CA ILE A 174 -7.25 -1.61 12.79
C ILE A 174 -6.64 -2.08 11.48
N SER A 175 -6.51 -1.14 10.55
CA SER A 175 -5.94 -1.40 9.23
C SER A 175 -4.85 -0.41 8.85
N PHE A 176 -3.99 -0.87 7.95
CA PHE A 176 -2.84 -0.14 7.42
C PHE A 176 -2.76 -0.32 5.91
N ALA A 177 -2.31 0.72 5.22
CA ALA A 177 -1.90 0.65 3.83
C ALA A 177 -0.46 1.12 3.68
N LEU A 178 0.43 0.24 3.22
CA LEU A 178 1.82 0.53 2.88
C LEU A 178 1.94 0.73 1.38
N PHE A 179 2.57 1.81 0.94
CA PHE A 179 2.93 2.03 -0.46
C PHE A 179 4.44 1.89 -0.60
N ASN A 180 4.87 0.94 -1.43
CA ASN A 180 6.27 0.66 -1.71
C ASN A 180 6.57 1.05 -3.17
N TYR A 181 7.60 1.87 -3.38
CA TYR A 181 8.01 2.29 -4.73
C TYR A 181 9.41 1.72 -5.04
N ALA A 182 9.54 1.07 -6.19
CA ALA A 182 10.82 0.61 -6.71
C ALA A 182 11.30 1.56 -7.79
N ASP A 183 11.28 1.13 -9.06
CA ASP A 183 11.69 1.99 -10.18
C ASP A 183 10.52 2.88 -10.62
N ILE A 184 10.69 4.20 -10.53
CA ILE A 184 9.69 5.19 -10.97
C ILE A 184 10.36 6.09 -12.01
N GLN A 185 10.07 5.84 -13.28
CA GLN A 185 10.70 6.51 -14.42
C GLN A 185 9.82 7.60 -15.04
N TRP A 186 8.55 7.67 -14.63
CA TRP A 186 7.61 8.68 -15.10
C TRP A 186 6.65 9.11 -13.99
N THR A 187 6.38 10.42 -13.92
CA THR A 187 5.38 11.03 -13.03
C THR A 187 4.47 12.01 -13.75
N ASN A 188 4.74 12.28 -15.03
CA ASN A 188 3.91 13.14 -15.88
C ASN A 188 2.51 12.51 -15.96
N GLY A 189 1.45 13.28 -15.76
CA GLY A 189 0.09 12.73 -15.70
C GLY A 189 -0.24 11.90 -14.45
N ALA A 190 0.60 11.94 -13.40
CA ALA A 190 0.22 11.55 -12.03
C ALA A 190 -0.76 12.54 -11.37
N GLN A 191 -1.23 13.49 -12.15
CA GLN A 191 -2.38 14.33 -11.91
C GLN A 191 -3.23 14.20 -13.16
N ASP A 192 -4.54 14.04 -12.97
CA ASP A 192 -5.57 14.16 -14.00
C ASP A 192 -6.04 12.86 -14.71
N ARG A 193 -7.14 12.30 -14.19
CA ARG A 193 -8.31 11.71 -14.91
C ARG A 193 -9.52 11.46 -13.99
N PHE A 194 -9.37 11.57 -12.67
CA PHE A 194 -10.45 11.46 -11.67
C PHE A 194 -10.67 12.73 -10.85
N ALA A 195 -10.22 13.89 -11.35
CA ALA A 195 -10.29 15.19 -10.66
C ALA A 195 -11.72 15.72 -10.39
N HIS A 196 -12.77 14.94 -10.68
CA HIS A 196 -14.15 15.35 -10.44
C HIS A 196 -14.93 14.53 -9.42
N HIS A 197 -14.38 13.45 -8.84
CA HIS A 197 -15.01 12.78 -7.70
C HIS A 197 -13.96 12.22 -6.73
N TYR A 198 -13.75 12.99 -5.65
CA TYR A 198 -13.09 12.63 -4.39
C TYR A 198 -11.54 12.60 -4.34
N TRP A 199 -10.99 13.81 -4.16
CA TRP A 199 -9.98 14.17 -3.13
C TRP A 199 -8.92 13.13 -2.72
N VAL A 200 -7.72 13.19 -3.32
CA VAL A 200 -6.45 12.70 -2.69
C VAL A 200 -5.66 13.84 -2.04
N GLN A 201 -6.11 15.11 -2.14
CA GLN A 201 -5.50 16.22 -1.40
C GLN A 201 -5.98 16.38 0.05
N TRP A 202 -6.77 15.46 0.60
CA TRP A 202 -7.19 15.52 2.01
C TRP A 202 -6.52 14.46 2.88
N LEU A 203 -5.20 14.29 2.79
CA LEU A 203 -4.38 13.61 3.81
C LEU A 203 -3.01 14.29 4.03
N ILE A 204 -2.93 15.59 3.73
CA ILE A 204 -1.87 16.49 4.22
C ILE A 204 -2.35 17.29 5.45
N GLY A 205 -3.63 17.15 5.83
CA GLY A 205 -4.23 17.90 6.93
C GLY A 205 -4.98 17.01 7.92
N LYS A 206 -4.24 16.37 8.83
CA LYS A 206 -4.50 16.31 10.30
C LYS A 206 -3.70 15.25 11.05
N THR A 207 -2.92 14.42 10.35
CA THR A 207 -1.73 13.78 10.91
C THR A 207 -0.65 13.79 9.83
N GLU A 208 0.57 14.19 10.19
CA GLU A 208 1.68 14.29 9.24
C GLU A 208 1.99 12.88 8.67
N PRO A 209 2.05 12.71 7.33
CA PRO A 209 2.60 11.50 6.75
C PRO A 209 4.06 11.35 7.21
N LYS A 210 4.37 10.25 7.89
CA LYS A 210 5.76 9.93 8.24
C LYS A 210 6.47 9.44 6.99
N PHE A 211 7.27 10.30 6.37
CA PHE A 211 8.25 9.91 5.37
C PHE A 211 9.47 9.34 6.10
N ILE A 212 9.82 8.09 5.85
CA ILE A 212 11.00 7.45 6.45
C ILE A 212 11.95 7.11 5.30
N SER A 213 13.11 7.79 5.30
CA SER A 213 14.23 7.58 4.36
C SER A 213 15.12 6.42 4.78
#